data_AF-A0A7S1GUF7-F1
#
_entry.id   AF-A0A7S1GUF7-F1
#
_cell.length_a   1.000
_cell.length_b   1.000
_cell.length_c   1.000
_cell.angle_alpha   90.00
_cell.angle_beta   90.00
_cell.angle_gamma   90.00
#
_symmetry.space_group_name_H-M   'P 1'
#
loop_
_entity.id
_entity.type
_entity.pdbx_description
1 polymer ?
#
loop_
_entity_poly.entity_id
_entity_poly.type
_entity_poly.pdbx_seq_one_letter_code
_entity_poly.pdbx_strand_id
1 'polypeptide(L)'
;DRAIDDKVGASWYRVVRGCPTIVTVVEEEAGDLVDGDTEVNTVRSLSMCPTGCRAYYELEIVRKDVHPQFGFVSSLYSEAKGTVAEDGVGDNEESWGVDGVRRALWHHGTREWDCGWREGDVIGFGCDLVAGSIHVSLNGSFDAPNGLVFELDVERVGGGLCAA
;
A
#
# COMPACT_ATOMS: atom_id res chain seq x y z
N ASP A 1 -16.15 -13.73 -29.33
CA ASP A 1 -15.61 -12.57 -30.05
C ASP A 1 -16.25 -11.27 -29.61
N ARG A 2 -15.72 -10.67 -28.54
CA ARG A 2 -15.83 -9.23 -28.31
C ARG A 2 -14.44 -8.73 -27.96
N ALA A 3 -13.97 -7.80 -28.78
CA ALA A 3 -12.67 -7.17 -28.67
C ALA A 3 -12.53 -6.52 -27.29
N ILE A 4 -11.43 -6.85 -26.61
CA ILE A 4 -10.94 -6.06 -25.48
C ILE A 4 -10.24 -4.87 -26.11
N ASP A 5 -10.78 -3.69 -25.85
CA ASP A 5 -10.26 -2.41 -26.33
C ASP A 5 -9.00 -2.07 -25.54
N ASP A 6 -7.90 -1.82 -26.26
CA ASP A 6 -6.55 -1.49 -25.74
C ASP A 6 -6.52 -0.10 -25.10
N LYS A 7 -7.15 0.07 -23.93
CA LYS A 7 -6.99 1.27 -23.13
C LYS A 7 -5.80 1.17 -22.18
N VAL A 8 -4.89 2.11 -22.40
CA VAL A 8 -3.62 2.37 -21.70
C VAL A 8 -3.89 2.74 -20.24
N GLY A 9 -3.19 2.08 -19.30
CA GLY A 9 -2.88 2.65 -17.97
C GLY A 9 -3.60 2.13 -16.73
N ALA A 10 -3.91 0.82 -16.61
CA ALA A 10 -4.54 0.26 -15.40
C ALA A 10 -3.56 -0.59 -14.57
N SER A 11 -3.54 -0.35 -13.25
CA SER A 11 -2.80 -1.09 -12.22
C SER A 11 -3.56 -2.32 -11.78
N TRP A 12 -2.89 -3.45 -11.57
CA TRP A 12 -3.56 -4.68 -11.11
C TRP A 12 -2.73 -5.32 -10.01
N TYR A 13 -3.31 -5.48 -8.82
CA TYR A 13 -2.69 -6.17 -7.69
C TYR A 13 -3.71 -7.05 -6.97
N ARG A 14 -3.22 -8.08 -6.26
CA ARG A 14 -4.06 -9.02 -5.51
C ARG A 14 -3.60 -9.14 -4.06
N VAL A 15 -4.50 -9.00 -3.11
CA VAL A 15 -4.19 -9.32 -1.70
C VAL A 15 -4.06 -10.84 -1.54
N VAL A 16 -2.89 -11.32 -1.14
CA VAL A 16 -2.60 -12.77 -1.04
C VAL A 16 -2.84 -13.29 0.38
N ARG A 17 -2.56 -12.49 1.43
CA ARG A 17 -2.73 -12.83 2.85
C ARG A 17 -2.94 -11.59 3.73
N GLY A 18 -3.69 -11.73 4.83
CA GLY A 18 -3.86 -10.71 5.88
C GLY A 18 -5.34 -10.44 6.26
N CYS A 19 -5.61 -10.28 7.56
CA CYS A 19 -6.85 -9.70 8.08
C CYS A 19 -6.49 -8.27 8.52
N PRO A 20 -7.23 -7.26 8.05
CA PRO A 20 -8.31 -6.83 8.93
C PRO A 20 -9.59 -6.81 8.06
N THR A 21 -10.41 -7.84 8.25
CA THR A 21 -11.40 -8.36 7.29
C THR A 21 -12.38 -7.29 6.78
N ILE A 22 -12.72 -7.45 5.50
CA ILE A 22 -13.59 -6.63 4.66
C ILE A 22 -12.86 -5.41 4.07
N VAL A 23 -12.19 -5.64 2.93
CA VAL A 23 -12.12 -4.61 1.88
C VAL A 23 -13.49 -4.67 1.20
N THR A 24 -14.36 -3.70 1.44
CA THR A 24 -15.59 -3.58 0.63
C THR A 24 -15.18 -2.97 -0.70
N VAL A 25 -14.81 -3.80 -1.68
CA VAL A 25 -15.02 -3.44 -3.08
C VAL A 25 -16.51 -3.65 -3.35
N VAL A 26 -17.14 -2.68 -3.99
CA VAL A 26 -18.56 -2.77 -4.34
C VAL A 26 -18.72 -3.80 -5.47
N GLU A 27 -19.15 -5.00 -5.06
CA GLU A 27 -19.80 -6.14 -5.75
C GLU A 27 -19.06 -7.08 -6.74
N GLU A 28 -18.89 -8.31 -6.24
CA GLU A 28 -19.01 -9.67 -6.85
C GLU A 28 -18.07 -10.12 -8.00
N GLU A 29 -16.95 -10.74 -7.65
CA GLU A 29 -16.72 -12.20 -7.68
C GLU A 29 -15.21 -12.48 -7.47
N ALA A 30 -14.85 -13.18 -6.39
CA ALA A 30 -13.57 -13.87 -6.15
C ALA A 30 -12.29 -13.26 -6.80
N GLY A 31 -11.83 -12.12 -6.26
CA GLY A 31 -10.53 -11.52 -6.58
C GLY A 31 -10.64 -10.02 -6.71
N ASP A 32 -10.41 -9.29 -5.61
CA ASP A 32 -10.57 -7.83 -5.57
C ASP A 32 -9.48 -7.15 -6.41
N LEU A 33 -9.79 -6.86 -7.67
CA LEU A 33 -8.99 -6.03 -8.57
C LEU A 33 -9.32 -4.57 -8.27
N VAL A 34 -8.31 -3.75 -7.96
CA VAL A 34 -8.48 -2.31 -7.73
C VAL A 34 -8.08 -1.57 -9.01
N ASP A 35 -9.04 -0.83 -9.57
CA ASP A 35 -8.88 0.00 -10.78
C ASP A 35 -8.57 1.46 -10.38
N GLY A 36 -7.64 2.07 -11.10
CA GLY A 36 -7.33 3.49 -11.01
C GLY A 36 -7.27 4.04 -12.43
N ASP A 37 -8.27 4.85 -12.81
CA ASP A 37 -8.18 5.69 -14.01
C ASP A 37 -7.14 6.80 -13.75
N THR A 38 -6.86 7.69 -14.70
CA THR A 38 -5.74 8.68 -14.74
C THR A 38 -5.53 9.63 -13.53
N GLU A 39 -6.24 9.44 -12.42
CA GLU A 39 -6.17 10.16 -11.15
C GLU A 39 -5.69 9.21 -10.03
N VAL A 40 -4.86 9.71 -9.11
CA VAL A 40 -4.38 8.90 -7.97
C VAL A 40 -5.57 8.57 -7.08
N ASN A 41 -5.79 7.27 -6.85
CA ASN A 41 -6.87 6.77 -5.99
C ASN A 41 -6.27 6.00 -4.82
N THR A 42 -6.29 6.60 -3.63
CA THR A 42 -5.89 5.90 -2.40
C THR A 42 -7.05 5.06 -1.88
N VAL A 43 -6.91 3.74 -1.97
CA VAL A 43 -7.82 2.78 -1.34
C VAL A 43 -7.23 2.39 0.01
N ARG A 44 -8.06 2.06 1.00
CA ARG A 44 -7.55 1.52 2.28
C ARG A 44 -8.45 0.46 2.88
N SER A 45 -7.88 -0.40 3.71
CA SER A 45 -8.64 -1.40 4.46
C SER A 45 -9.61 -0.74 5.44
N LEU A 46 -10.84 -1.27 5.58
CA LEU A 46 -11.81 -0.78 6.57
C LEU A 46 -11.36 -1.03 8.00
N SER A 47 -10.60 -2.10 8.19
CA SER A 47 -10.10 -2.48 9.49
C SER A 47 -8.64 -2.03 9.63
N MET A 48 -8.19 -1.89 10.88
CA MET A 48 -6.96 -1.17 11.23
C MET A 48 -6.12 -2.03 12.17
N CYS A 49 -4.80 -1.95 12.07
CA CYS A 49 -3.89 -2.39 13.12
C CYS A 49 -3.87 -1.34 14.22
N PRO A 50 -4.42 -1.60 15.42
CA PRO A 50 -4.41 -0.61 16.49
C PRO A 50 -3.02 -0.44 17.09
N THR A 51 -2.79 0.71 17.72
CA THR A 51 -1.58 0.97 18.50
C THR A 51 -1.33 -0.14 19.54
N GLY A 52 -0.08 -0.57 19.70
CA GLY A 52 0.29 -1.71 20.56
C GLY A 52 0.05 -3.09 19.95
N CYS A 53 -0.32 -3.18 18.66
CA CYS A 53 -0.45 -4.43 17.92
C CYS A 53 0.54 -4.51 16.76
N ARG A 54 0.56 -5.70 16.13
CA ARG A 54 1.30 -5.96 14.89
C ARG A 54 0.32 -6.47 13.84
N ALA A 55 0.52 -6.08 12.59
CA ALA A 55 -0.23 -6.61 11.46
C ALA A 55 0.68 -6.85 10.26
N TYR A 56 0.20 -7.69 9.35
CA TYR A 56 0.90 -8.02 8.11
C TYR A 56 -0.11 -8.30 7.00
N TYR A 57 0.16 -7.78 5.80
CA TYR A 57 -0.57 -8.12 4.59
C TYR A 57 0.38 -8.29 3.39
N GLU A 58 -0.07 -8.98 2.36
CA GLU A 58 0.70 -9.23 1.13
C GLU A 58 -0.06 -8.79 -0.10
N LEU A 59 0.64 -8.18 -1.06
CA LEU A 59 0.16 -7.83 -2.39
C LEU A 59 0.96 -8.57 -3.46
N GLU A 60 0.30 -9.26 -4.38
CA GLU A 60 0.90 -9.75 -5.61
C GLU A 60 0.81 -8.66 -6.69
N ILE A 61 1.93 -8.35 -7.32
CA ILE A 61 2.00 -7.44 -8.47
C ILE A 61 1.51 -8.19 -9.70
N VAL A 62 0.24 -8.04 -10.07
CA VAL A 62 -0.30 -8.73 -11.26
C VAL A 62 0.15 -8.00 -12.53
N ARG A 63 0.14 -6.66 -12.50
CA ARG A 63 0.65 -5.79 -13.56
C ARG A 63 1.26 -4.53 -12.95
N LYS A 64 2.37 -4.07 -13.52
CA LYS A 64 3.03 -2.84 -13.04
C LYS A 64 2.40 -1.58 -13.61
N ASP A 65 2.16 -0.63 -12.72
CA ASP A 65 1.85 0.76 -13.05
C ASP A 65 3.13 1.60 -13.21
N VAL A 66 2.97 2.87 -13.58
CA VAL A 66 4.04 3.86 -13.68
C VAL A 66 4.37 4.50 -12.32
N HIS A 67 3.38 4.66 -11.42
CA HIS A 67 3.56 5.33 -10.12
C HIS A 67 2.88 4.59 -8.94
N PRO A 68 3.07 3.27 -8.75
CA PRO A 68 2.39 2.54 -7.69
C PRO A 68 2.93 2.91 -6.30
N GLN A 69 2.06 3.35 -5.40
CA GLN A 69 2.39 3.57 -3.99
C GLN A 69 1.50 2.67 -3.12
N PHE A 70 2.13 1.82 -2.31
CA PHE A 70 1.43 0.94 -1.37
C PHE A 70 2.04 1.06 0.01
N GLY A 71 1.24 0.91 1.06
CA GLY A 71 1.72 0.86 2.43
C GLY A 71 0.63 1.10 3.46
N PHE A 72 0.82 2.11 4.30
CA PHE A 72 -0.08 2.35 5.43
C PHE A 72 -0.51 3.82 5.51
N VAL A 73 -1.76 4.02 5.94
CA VAL A 73 -2.29 5.34 6.30
C VAL A 73 -2.70 5.36 7.77
N SER A 74 -2.43 6.46 8.44
CA SER A 74 -2.81 6.66 9.84
C SER A 74 -4.32 6.83 9.98
N SER A 75 -4.82 6.55 11.18
CA SER A 75 -6.20 6.87 11.54
C SER A 75 -6.53 8.37 11.52
N LEU A 76 -5.50 9.23 11.51
CA LEU A 76 -5.62 10.69 11.47
C LEU A 76 -5.68 11.22 10.03
N TYR A 77 -5.39 10.37 9.03
CA TYR A 77 -5.46 10.71 7.61
C TYR A 77 -6.85 11.23 7.26
N SER A 78 -6.92 12.55 7.07
CA SER A 78 -8.17 13.30 6.93
C SER A 78 -8.45 13.78 5.51
N GLU A 79 -7.65 13.37 4.52
CA GLU A 79 -8.00 13.67 3.13
C GLU A 79 -9.38 13.08 2.83
N ALA A 80 -10.25 13.95 2.30
CA ALA A 80 -11.66 13.67 2.22
C ALA A 80 -11.91 12.47 1.29
N LYS A 81 -12.72 11.52 1.75
CA LYS A 81 -13.27 10.49 0.86
C LYS A 81 -13.84 11.15 -0.40
N GLY A 82 -13.27 10.88 -1.57
CA GLY A 82 -13.78 11.37 -2.85
C GLY A 82 -13.29 12.77 -3.26
N THR A 83 -12.23 13.32 -2.66
CA THR A 83 -11.44 14.34 -3.35
C THR A 83 -10.42 13.66 -4.24
N VAL A 84 -10.33 14.08 -5.50
CA VAL A 84 -9.21 13.75 -6.38
C VAL A 84 -7.95 14.21 -5.64
N ALA A 85 -7.23 13.28 -5.04
CA ALA A 85 -5.96 13.59 -4.41
C ALA A 85 -4.94 13.63 -5.55
N GLU A 86 -4.22 14.74 -5.69
CA GLU A 86 -3.00 14.76 -6.51
C GLU A 86 -1.89 13.91 -5.86
N ASP A 87 -2.11 13.53 -4.60
CA ASP A 87 -1.18 12.90 -3.68
C ASP A 87 -1.60 11.45 -3.40
N GLY A 88 -0.65 10.51 -3.44
CA GLY A 88 -0.89 9.11 -3.08
C GLY A 88 -0.30 8.73 -1.73
N VAL A 89 -0.23 7.43 -1.44
CA VAL A 89 0.22 6.92 -0.14
C VAL A 89 1.67 7.34 0.11
N GLY A 90 1.89 8.08 1.21
CA GLY A 90 3.20 8.58 1.62
C GLY A 90 3.50 10.02 1.19
N ASP A 91 2.63 10.68 0.43
CA ASP A 91 2.90 12.06 -0.01
C ASP A 91 2.66 13.10 1.11
N ASN A 92 1.96 12.72 2.18
CA ASN A 92 1.74 13.56 3.37
C ASN A 92 2.35 12.97 4.66
N GLU A 93 2.19 13.70 5.77
CA GLU A 93 2.72 13.30 7.09
C GLU A 93 1.95 12.13 7.74
N GLU A 94 0.78 11.78 7.21
CA GLU A 94 -0.14 10.81 7.82
C GLU A 94 -0.14 9.45 7.11
N SER A 95 0.81 9.23 6.20
CA SER A 95 0.90 8.00 5.42
C SER A 95 2.34 7.62 5.09
N TRP A 96 2.56 6.35 4.81
CA TRP A 96 3.87 5.77 4.50
C TRP A 96 3.71 4.81 3.33
N GLY A 97 4.30 5.15 2.20
CA GLY A 97 4.20 4.38 0.96
C GLY A 97 5.54 3.88 0.48
N VAL A 98 5.51 2.82 -0.31
CA VAL A 98 6.68 2.31 -1.03
C VAL A 98 6.31 2.11 -2.49
N ASP A 99 7.29 2.31 -3.36
CA ASP A 99 7.13 2.21 -4.80
C ASP A 99 8.32 1.47 -5.40
N GLY A 100 8.11 0.23 -5.85
CA GLY A 100 9.17 -0.57 -6.47
C GLY A 100 9.35 -0.32 -7.98
N VAL A 101 8.60 0.58 -8.59
CA VAL A 101 8.81 1.04 -9.97
C VAL A 101 9.75 2.24 -9.99
N ARG A 102 9.46 3.24 -9.16
CA ARG A 102 10.34 4.40 -8.91
C ARG A 102 11.48 4.09 -7.94
N ARG A 103 11.48 2.92 -7.29
CA ARG A 103 12.50 2.49 -6.30
C ARG A 103 12.60 3.51 -5.18
N ALA A 104 11.47 3.82 -4.55
CA ALA A 104 11.32 4.93 -3.62
C ALA A 104 10.49 4.56 -2.39
N LEU A 105 10.79 5.24 -1.28
CA LEU A 105 9.95 5.26 -0.08
C LEU A 105 9.37 6.67 0.06
N TRP A 106 8.09 6.74 0.37
CA TRP A 106 7.28 7.95 0.42
C TRP A 106 6.78 8.19 1.85
N HIS A 107 7.13 9.34 2.41
CA HIS A 107 6.58 9.87 3.66
C HIS A 107 6.91 11.37 3.77
N HIS A 108 5.95 12.24 3.45
CA HIS A 108 6.16 13.69 3.36
C HIS A 108 7.42 14.03 2.54
N GLY A 109 7.44 13.56 1.30
CA GLY A 109 8.61 13.55 0.43
C GLY A 109 9.13 12.13 0.16
N THR A 110 10.26 12.05 -0.54
CA THR A 110 10.76 10.78 -1.07
C THR A 110 12.21 10.51 -0.67
N ARG A 111 12.56 9.23 -0.52
CA ARG A 111 13.94 8.76 -0.46
C ARG A 111 14.14 7.56 -1.38
N GLU A 112 15.36 7.38 -1.87
CA GLU A 112 15.73 6.22 -2.68
C GLU A 112 15.64 4.90 -1.89
N TRP A 113 15.16 3.86 -2.56
CA TRP A 113 15.05 2.51 -2.01
C TRP A 113 15.31 1.48 -3.08
N ASP A 114 16.39 0.72 -2.92
CA ASP A 114 16.96 -0.11 -3.98
C ASP A 114 16.18 -1.42 -4.25
N CYS A 115 14.87 -1.44 -3.99
CA CYS A 115 13.98 -2.57 -4.26
C CYS A 115 13.20 -2.31 -5.55
N GLY A 116 13.39 -3.19 -6.54
CA GLY A 116 12.66 -3.14 -7.81
C GLY A 116 11.66 -4.27 -7.90
N TRP A 117 10.46 -3.99 -8.40
CA TRP A 117 9.41 -5.00 -8.56
C TRP A 117 9.25 -5.47 -10.01
N ARG A 118 8.76 -6.69 -10.15
CA ARG A 118 8.24 -7.26 -11.39
C ARG A 118 6.86 -7.86 -11.17
N GLU A 119 6.16 -8.06 -12.27
CA GLU A 119 4.90 -8.81 -12.28
C GLU A 119 5.16 -10.24 -11.75
N GLY A 120 4.24 -10.72 -10.91
CA GLY A 120 4.33 -11.98 -10.17
C GLY A 120 5.08 -11.89 -8.84
N ASP A 121 5.74 -10.78 -8.51
CA ASP A 121 6.32 -10.61 -7.18
C ASP A 121 5.22 -10.44 -6.12
N VAL A 122 5.45 -10.98 -4.93
CA VAL A 122 4.61 -10.78 -3.74
C VAL A 122 5.33 -9.86 -2.77
N ILE A 123 4.73 -8.71 -2.48
CA ILE A 123 5.26 -7.71 -1.55
C ILE A 123 4.53 -7.86 -0.23
N GLY A 124 5.28 -8.11 0.84
CA GLY A 124 4.76 -8.15 2.19
C GLY A 124 4.93 -6.82 2.90
N PHE A 125 3.93 -6.42 3.67
CA PHE A 125 3.87 -5.18 4.43
C PHE A 125 3.56 -5.51 5.88
N GLY A 126 4.53 -5.30 6.77
CA GLY A 126 4.38 -5.49 8.20
C GLY A 126 4.40 -4.16 8.94
N CYS A 127 3.51 -3.97 9.89
CA CYS A 127 3.63 -2.89 10.86
C CYS A 127 3.76 -3.47 12.28
N ASP A 128 4.72 -2.94 13.03
CA ASP A 128 4.90 -3.20 14.46
C ASP A 128 4.66 -1.90 15.22
N LEU A 129 3.44 -1.71 15.72
CA LEU A 129 3.05 -0.55 16.54
C LEU A 129 3.34 -0.75 18.03
N VAL A 130 4.06 -1.83 18.40
CA VAL A 130 4.69 -1.96 19.72
C VAL A 130 6.09 -1.34 19.67
N ALA A 131 6.84 -1.61 18.60
CA ALA A 131 8.19 -1.11 18.40
C ALA A 131 8.27 0.21 17.61
N GLY A 132 7.21 0.58 16.90
CA GLY A 132 7.18 1.78 16.06
C GLY A 132 7.93 1.60 14.75
N SER A 133 7.52 0.62 13.93
CA SER A 133 8.20 0.37 12.66
C SER A 133 7.30 -0.21 11.57
N ILE A 134 7.66 0.07 10.32
CA ILE A 134 7.12 -0.57 9.11
C ILE A 134 8.23 -1.36 8.46
N HIS A 135 7.91 -2.60 8.10
CA HIS A 135 8.78 -3.52 7.41
C HIS A 135 8.18 -3.95 6.07
N VAL A 136 9.04 -4.15 5.07
CA VAL A 136 8.65 -4.68 3.77
C VAL A 136 9.40 -5.97 3.48
N SER A 137 8.73 -6.93 2.85
CA SER A 137 9.35 -8.12 2.26
C SER A 137 9.11 -8.18 0.76
N LEU A 138 10.05 -8.79 0.05
CA LEU A 138 9.90 -9.16 -1.36
C LEU A 138 9.98 -10.68 -1.46
N ASN A 139 8.90 -11.30 -1.94
CA ASN A 139 8.75 -12.75 -2.05
C ASN A 139 9.08 -13.47 -0.72
N GLY A 140 8.66 -12.88 0.39
CA GLY A 140 8.88 -13.39 1.75
C GLY A 140 10.26 -13.11 2.36
N SER A 141 11.20 -12.49 1.63
CA SER A 141 12.50 -12.07 2.20
C SER A 141 12.46 -10.62 2.68
N PHE A 142 12.92 -10.42 3.92
CA PHE A 142 13.14 -9.12 4.55
C PHE A 142 14.62 -8.68 4.49
N ASP A 143 15.46 -9.38 3.73
CA ASP A 143 16.86 -9.03 3.60
C ASP A 143 17.01 -7.66 2.91
N ALA A 144 18.13 -6.98 3.18
CA ALA A 144 18.45 -5.70 2.56
C ALA A 144 18.32 -5.79 1.02
N PRO A 145 17.71 -4.80 0.35
CA PRO A 145 17.34 -3.47 0.87
C PRO A 145 15.94 -3.41 1.52
N ASN A 146 15.27 -4.54 1.70
CA ASN A 146 13.97 -4.62 2.38
C ASN A 146 14.17 -4.69 3.91
N GLY A 147 13.18 -5.21 4.64
CA GLY A 147 13.20 -5.19 6.10
C GLY A 147 12.64 -3.87 6.61
N LEU A 148 13.30 -3.24 7.58
CA LEU A 148 12.87 -1.97 8.17
C LEU A 148 12.93 -0.85 7.12
N VAL A 149 11.77 -0.30 6.74
CA VAL A 149 11.67 0.79 5.76
C VAL A 149 11.22 2.11 6.38
N PHE A 150 10.49 2.09 7.50
CA PHE A 150 10.17 3.30 8.26
C PHE A 150 10.25 3.04 9.76
N GLU A 151 10.80 4.00 10.48
CA GLU A 151 10.57 4.16 11.92
C GLU A 151 9.35 5.05 12.11
N LEU A 152 8.54 4.74 13.11
CA LEU A 152 7.30 5.45 13.41
C LEU A 152 7.36 6.08 14.79
N ASP A 153 6.90 7.32 14.87
CA ASP A 153 6.39 7.86 16.12
C ASP A 153 4.96 7.32 16.34
N VAL A 154 4.83 6.31 17.20
CA VAL A 154 3.55 5.63 17.44
C VAL A 154 2.50 6.59 18.02
N GLU A 155 2.90 7.67 18.68
CA GLU A 155 1.94 8.67 19.16
C GLU A 155 1.30 9.46 18.00
N ARG A 156 2.01 9.55 16.86
CA ARG A 156 1.53 10.24 15.66
C ARG A 156 0.67 9.39 14.73
N VAL A 157 0.59 8.06 14.91
CA VAL A 157 -0.33 7.21 14.11
C VAL A 157 -1.78 7.21 14.64
N GLY A 158 -2.03 7.89 15.76
CA GLY A 158 -3.33 7.99 16.41
C GLY A 158 -3.82 6.62 16.93
N GLY A 159 -5.00 6.21 16.49
CA GLY A 159 -5.61 4.93 16.84
C GLY A 159 -4.94 3.71 16.17
N GLY A 160 -4.13 3.91 15.12
CA GLY A 160 -3.48 2.82 14.40
C GLY A 160 -3.27 3.08 12.90
N LEU A 161 -2.94 2.01 12.17
CA LEU A 161 -2.66 2.04 10.72
C LEU A 161 -3.61 1.15 9.93
N CYS A 162 -4.14 1.66 8.82
CA CYS A 162 -4.85 0.89 7.80
C CYS A 162 -3.89 0.56 6.65
N ALA A 163 -4.05 -0.61 6.02
CA ALA A 163 -3.37 -0.92 4.77
C ALA A 163 -3.91 0.00 3.66
N ALA A 164 -3.06 0.46 2.76
CA ALA A 164 -3.39 1.34 1.64
C ALA A 164 -2.57 1.04 0.38
#